data_AF-A0A919PEL1-F1
#
_entry.id   AF-A0A919PEL1-F1
#
_cell.length_a   1.000
_cell.length_b   1.000
_cell.length_c   1.000
_cell.angle_alpha   90.00
_cell.angle_beta   90.00
_cell.angle_gamma   90.00
#
_symmetry.space_group_name_H-M   'P 1'
#
loop_
_entity.id
_entity.type
_entity.pdbx_description
1 polymer ?
#
loop_
_entity_poly.entity_id
_entity_poly.type
_entity_poly.pdbx_seq_one_letter_code
_entity_poly.pdbx_strand_id
1 'polypeptide(L)'
;MDASTYQVPPRVAALAQRQQLGSLIAAHKGDHPLVECGTGLVISAVLFGAAAGISWIVSNVEFLQFKLLAMAVVLLAIGGLAAAGYAFFRLFGAYVIVHHYQHGLVWTRNRSVDAVPFSWIDEMYVTRKEATGDAATGSKITAAGLVTLDGRAVDITGADKADYAAFVERIEAELTARGRLIRPERRKPPARGAVGLGISDKAIAGIAVIGGGILIAAVAVPLAKAGLPGAVAAVIGFLVIGTATGLLGARLDPRFAVVGGIHASIGGLVAMIAAARALPQLNGYLVATVVLIIEMGILAAVLNAYRRLPALSPTGGRKRIAARYSWEYLPTLPVPIPGPNSARKVIGVQEGAQSVELYDVLRGTVDGVPVLVGDRYRRKPRRSDPVQTIWMVPLPTPLPFLPHTAFDGAGQVTAAAPDPALASLFAGRVPLPELLMSVPPWWIEGQYLLCEGPGDPDTIVAWSTRLTRAVRAMPWDEVRARAAQG
;
A
#
# COMPACT_ATOMS: atom_id res chain seq x y z
N MET A 1 9.81 19.51 -16.46
CA MET A 1 10.87 20.54 -16.52
C MET A 1 12.18 19.89 -16.90
N ASP A 2 12.73 20.30 -18.04
CA ASP A 2 14.04 19.86 -18.49
C ASP A 2 15.17 20.53 -17.70
N ALA A 3 16.34 19.89 -17.66
CA ALA A 3 17.49 20.36 -16.88
C ALA A 3 17.98 21.76 -17.25
N SER A 4 17.70 22.25 -18.46
CA SER A 4 18.14 23.55 -18.96
C SER A 4 17.42 24.74 -18.31
N THR A 5 16.25 24.53 -17.70
CA THR A 5 15.41 25.62 -17.13
C THR A 5 15.25 25.53 -15.62
N TYR A 6 15.76 24.47 -14.99
CA TYR A 6 15.55 24.21 -13.58
C TYR A 6 16.82 24.46 -12.74
N GLN A 7 16.76 25.45 -11.84
CA GLN A 7 17.83 25.68 -10.88
C GLN A 7 17.78 24.66 -9.74
N VAL A 8 18.77 23.78 -9.67
CA VAL A 8 18.87 22.75 -8.62
C VAL A 8 19.27 23.39 -7.29
N PRO A 9 18.58 23.07 -6.17
CA PRO A 9 18.99 23.52 -4.85
C PRO A 9 20.43 23.05 -4.50
N PRO A 10 21.28 23.88 -3.87
CA PRO A 10 22.68 23.51 -3.59
C PRO A 10 22.85 22.22 -2.79
N ARG A 11 21.93 21.94 -1.85
CA ARG A 11 21.94 20.68 -1.06
C ARG A 11 21.67 19.45 -1.92
N VAL A 12 20.80 19.56 -2.92
CA VAL A 12 20.46 18.47 -3.86
C VAL A 12 21.66 18.20 -4.76
N ALA A 13 22.26 19.26 -5.33
CA ALA A 13 23.45 19.14 -6.18
C ALA A 13 24.64 18.53 -5.41
N ALA A 14 24.92 18.99 -4.18
CA ALA A 14 25.98 18.46 -3.35
C ALA A 14 25.77 16.98 -3.01
N LEU A 15 24.53 16.56 -2.75
CA LEU A 15 24.23 15.15 -2.47
C LEU A 15 24.36 14.27 -3.72
N ALA A 16 23.90 14.74 -4.87
CA ALA A 16 24.05 14.05 -6.14
C ALA A 16 25.53 13.84 -6.51
N GLN A 17 26.35 14.87 -6.31
CA GLN A 17 27.79 14.80 -6.54
C GLN A 17 28.48 13.81 -5.60
N ARG A 18 28.14 13.82 -4.30
CA ARG A 18 28.67 12.85 -3.32
C ARG A 18 28.34 11.41 -3.67
N GLN A 19 27.16 11.17 -4.24
CA GLN A 19 26.70 9.84 -4.67
C GLN A 19 27.09 9.52 -6.12
N GLN A 20 27.86 10.39 -6.79
CA GLN A 20 28.32 10.21 -8.17
C GLN A 20 27.17 9.92 -9.16
N LEU A 21 26.03 10.61 -8.99
CA LEU A 21 24.82 10.32 -9.80
C LEU A 21 24.89 10.87 -11.24
N GLY A 22 25.95 11.61 -11.59
CA GLY A 22 26.12 12.23 -12.91
C GLY A 22 25.40 13.57 -13.05
N SER A 23 25.08 13.96 -14.29
CA SER A 23 24.39 15.22 -14.58
C SER A 23 22.87 15.12 -14.36
N LEU A 24 22.23 16.25 -14.05
CA LEU A 24 20.77 16.34 -14.00
C LEU A 24 20.19 16.14 -15.40
N ILE A 25 19.17 15.30 -15.51
CA ILE A 25 18.39 15.06 -16.74
C ILE A 25 17.07 15.83 -16.68
N ALA A 26 16.32 15.67 -15.59
CA ALA A 26 14.99 16.28 -15.44
C ALA A 26 14.62 16.48 -13.97
N ALA A 27 13.68 17.36 -13.71
CA ALA A 27 13.09 17.53 -12.38
C ALA A 27 11.56 17.56 -12.47
N HIS A 28 10.92 16.95 -11.47
CA HIS A 28 9.48 16.87 -11.33
C HIS A 28 9.04 17.34 -9.95
N LYS A 29 8.01 18.18 -9.92
CA LYS A 29 7.39 18.68 -8.68
C LYS A 29 6.08 17.93 -8.46
N GLY A 30 5.95 17.28 -7.31
CA GLY A 30 4.69 16.68 -6.89
C GLY A 30 3.64 17.72 -6.52
N ASP A 31 2.47 17.26 -6.11
CA ASP A 31 1.38 18.12 -5.69
C ASP A 31 1.75 18.93 -4.43
N HIS A 32 1.43 20.22 -4.45
CA HIS A 32 1.75 21.11 -3.33
C HIS A 32 0.65 21.02 -2.25
N PRO A 33 0.97 20.64 -0.99
CA PRO A 33 -0.03 20.47 0.07
C PRO A 33 -0.97 21.66 0.27
N LEU A 34 -0.46 22.90 0.14
CA LEU A 34 -1.29 24.11 0.23
C LEU A 34 -2.30 24.23 -0.92
N VAL A 35 -1.94 23.81 -2.14
CA VAL A 35 -2.83 23.87 -3.31
C VAL A 35 -3.92 22.81 -3.20
N GLU A 36 -3.57 21.62 -2.74
CA GLU A 36 -4.56 20.56 -2.47
C GLU A 36 -5.51 20.95 -1.33
N CYS A 37 -4.98 21.52 -0.25
CA CYS A 37 -5.79 22.07 0.83
C CYS A 37 -6.71 23.19 0.33
N GLY A 38 -6.18 24.13 -0.45
CA GLY A 38 -6.97 25.21 -1.04
C GLY A 38 -8.13 24.68 -1.89
N THR A 39 -7.86 23.72 -2.78
CA THR A 39 -8.88 23.05 -3.60
C THR A 39 -9.94 22.37 -2.73
N GLY A 40 -9.53 21.63 -1.70
CA GLY A 40 -10.46 20.96 -0.79
C GLY A 40 -11.32 21.92 0.02
N LEU A 41 -10.78 23.06 0.45
CA LEU A 41 -11.53 24.12 1.13
C LEU A 41 -12.53 24.81 0.20
N VAL A 42 -12.19 25.04 -1.07
CA VAL A 42 -13.14 25.56 -2.07
C VAL A 42 -14.29 24.59 -2.27
N ILE A 43 -14.03 23.29 -2.42
CA ILE A 43 -15.07 22.26 -2.52
C ILE A 43 -15.97 22.27 -1.28
N SER A 44 -15.37 22.33 -0.09
CA SER A 44 -16.11 22.41 1.16
C SER A 44 -17.01 23.65 1.23
N ALA A 45 -16.50 24.83 0.84
CA ALA A 45 -17.26 26.07 0.81
C ALA A 45 -18.45 26.00 -0.16
N VAL A 46 -18.29 25.36 -1.33
CA VAL A 46 -19.38 25.14 -2.28
C VAL A 46 -20.46 24.23 -1.68
N LEU A 47 -20.06 23.14 -1.01
CA LEU A 47 -21.02 22.22 -0.38
C LEU A 47 -21.80 22.88 0.77
N PHE A 48 -21.13 23.64 1.62
CA PHE A 48 -21.79 24.40 2.68
C PHE A 48 -22.66 25.53 2.13
N GLY A 49 -22.22 26.23 1.08
CA GLY A 49 -23.00 27.26 0.40
C GLY A 49 -24.30 26.68 -0.20
N ALA A 50 -24.20 25.51 -0.85
CA ALA A 50 -25.38 24.79 -1.35
C ALA A 50 -26.32 24.36 -0.22
N ALA A 51 -25.78 23.81 0.87
CA ALA A 51 -26.58 23.42 2.05
C ALA A 51 -27.31 24.62 2.66
N ALA A 52 -26.63 25.76 2.83
CA ALA A 52 -27.20 26.99 3.35
C ALA A 52 -28.27 27.57 2.41
N GLY A 53 -28.02 27.59 1.10
CA GLY A 53 -28.98 28.03 0.09
C GLY A 53 -30.26 27.19 0.10
N ILE A 54 -30.12 25.85 0.13
CA ILE A 54 -31.27 24.94 0.23
C ILE A 54 -32.03 25.18 1.55
N SER A 55 -31.32 25.30 2.68
CA SER A 55 -31.94 25.57 3.98
C SER A 55 -32.69 26.91 3.99
N TRP A 56 -32.16 27.94 3.34
CA TRP A 56 -32.80 29.25 3.22
C TRP A 56 -34.06 29.19 2.36
N ILE A 57 -34.04 28.45 1.25
CA ILE A 57 -35.24 28.23 0.41
C ILE A 57 -36.32 27.51 1.23
N VAL A 58 -35.95 26.46 1.97
CA VAL A 58 -36.90 25.70 2.81
C VAL A 58 -37.51 26.57 3.91
N SER A 59 -36.72 27.44 4.56
CA SER A 59 -37.25 28.31 5.61
C SER A 59 -38.20 29.40 5.11
N ASN A 60 -38.13 29.76 3.81
CA ASN A 60 -38.96 30.81 3.23
C ASN A 60 -40.16 30.29 2.41
N VAL A 61 -40.27 28.97 2.21
CA VAL A 61 -41.36 28.37 1.44
C VAL A 61 -42.13 27.40 2.34
N GLU A 62 -43.24 27.86 2.91
CA GLU A 62 -44.08 27.12 3.88
C GLU A 62 -44.58 25.75 3.36
N PHE A 63 -44.54 25.51 2.05
CA PHE A 63 -45.07 24.31 1.39
C PHE A 63 -44.06 23.16 1.19
N LEU A 64 -42.77 23.34 1.53
CA LEU A 64 -41.70 22.38 1.25
C LEU A 64 -41.17 21.66 2.50
N GLN A 65 -42.06 21.02 3.28
CA GLN A 65 -41.66 20.08 4.33
C GLN A 65 -41.23 18.69 3.79
N PHE A 66 -40.39 18.66 2.74
CA PHE A 66 -39.91 17.39 2.19
C PHE A 66 -38.73 16.87 3.00
N LYS A 67 -38.93 15.74 3.67
CA LYS A 67 -37.88 14.98 4.39
C LYS A 67 -36.63 14.72 3.54
N LEU A 68 -36.79 14.59 2.21
CA LEU A 68 -35.69 14.42 1.25
C LEU A 68 -34.78 15.66 1.17
N LEU A 69 -35.33 16.87 1.24
CA LEU A 69 -34.53 18.11 1.16
C LEU A 69 -33.72 18.33 2.44
N ALA A 70 -34.33 18.07 3.61
CA ALA A 70 -33.63 18.09 4.89
C ALA A 70 -32.47 17.07 4.91
N MET A 71 -32.70 15.86 4.38
CA MET A 71 -31.66 14.85 4.24
C MET A 71 -30.54 15.30 3.29
N ALA A 72 -30.87 15.97 2.18
CA ALA A 72 -29.88 16.53 1.27
C ALA A 72 -29.02 17.61 1.93
N VAL A 73 -29.61 18.50 2.74
CA VAL A 73 -28.86 19.52 3.52
C VAL A 73 -27.88 18.85 4.48
N VAL A 74 -28.32 17.81 5.20
CA VAL A 74 -27.46 17.04 6.11
C VAL A 74 -26.33 16.35 5.34
N LEU A 75 -26.62 15.71 4.20
CA LEU A 75 -25.60 15.06 3.38
C LEU A 75 -24.57 16.04 2.81
N LEU A 76 -25.01 17.21 2.36
CA LEU A 76 -24.12 18.28 1.88
C LEU A 76 -23.25 18.82 3.02
N ALA A 77 -23.81 19.00 4.23
CA ALA A 77 -23.05 19.42 5.40
C ALA A 77 -22.00 18.38 5.81
N ILE A 78 -22.36 17.09 5.80
CA ILE A 78 -21.42 15.99 6.06
C ILE A 78 -20.34 15.93 4.97
N GLY A 79 -20.72 16.05 3.70
CA GLY A 79 -19.78 16.10 2.58
C GLY A 79 -18.84 17.30 2.67
N GLY A 80 -19.35 18.47 3.07
CA GLY A 80 -18.57 19.69 3.32
C GLY A 80 -17.57 19.51 4.45
N LEU A 81 -17.98 18.90 5.57
CA LEU A 81 -17.11 18.55 6.68
C LEU A 81 -16.02 17.55 6.26
N ALA A 82 -16.39 16.51 5.50
CA ALA A 82 -15.45 15.51 5.00
C ALA A 82 -14.42 16.13 4.04
N ALA A 83 -14.86 17.00 3.12
CA ALA A 83 -13.99 17.74 2.21
C ALA A 83 -13.03 18.68 2.96
N ALA A 84 -13.53 19.42 3.96
CA ALA A 84 -12.68 20.26 4.82
C ALA A 84 -11.66 19.41 5.58
N GLY A 85 -12.09 18.32 6.23
CA GLY A 85 -11.21 17.42 6.94
C GLY A 85 -10.13 16.81 6.04
N TYR A 86 -10.50 16.39 4.82
CA TYR A 86 -9.56 15.93 3.81
C TYR A 86 -8.58 17.03 3.37
N ALA A 87 -9.05 18.26 3.17
CA ALA A 87 -8.23 19.41 2.81
C ALA A 87 -7.14 19.67 3.86
N PHE A 88 -7.51 19.70 5.15
CA PHE A 88 -6.55 19.83 6.25
C PHE A 88 -5.62 18.62 6.34
N PHE A 89 -6.14 17.40 6.13
CA PHE A 89 -5.31 16.20 6.08
C PHE A 89 -4.21 16.31 5.02
N ARG A 90 -4.50 16.90 3.85
CA ARG A 90 -3.51 17.13 2.79
C ARG A 90 -2.38 18.07 3.19
N LEU A 91 -2.57 19.00 4.14
CA LEU A 91 -1.49 19.85 4.68
C LEU A 91 -0.40 19.04 5.37
N PHE A 92 -0.74 17.88 5.94
CA PHE A 92 0.21 16.95 6.54
C PHE A 92 0.85 16.01 5.50
N GLY A 93 0.41 16.11 4.24
CA GLY A 93 1.07 15.49 3.09
C GLY A 93 2.49 16.02 2.94
N ALA A 94 3.38 15.18 2.43
CA ALA A 94 4.74 15.62 2.17
C ALA A 94 4.82 16.28 0.79
N TYR A 95 5.40 17.47 0.72
CA TYR A 95 5.77 18.05 -0.57
C TYR A 95 7.03 17.35 -1.07
N VAL A 96 6.92 16.73 -2.25
CA VAL A 96 7.99 15.94 -2.85
C VAL A 96 8.43 16.59 -4.17
N ILE A 97 9.73 16.79 -4.32
CA ILE A 97 10.36 17.13 -5.60
C ILE A 97 11.34 16.01 -5.92
N VAL A 98 11.29 15.49 -7.14
CA VAL A 98 12.16 14.40 -7.60
C VAL A 98 13.04 14.92 -8.73
N HIS A 99 14.34 14.68 -8.62
CA HIS A 99 15.38 15.05 -9.55
C HIS A 99 15.97 13.77 -10.15
N HIS A 100 15.84 13.64 -11.46
CA HIS A 100 16.41 12.55 -12.24
C HIS A 100 17.81 12.92 -12.70
N TYR A 101 18.78 12.10 -12.30
CA TYR A 101 20.18 12.16 -12.70
C TYR A 101 20.55 10.90 -13.50
N GLN A 102 21.64 10.95 -14.27
CA GLN A 102 22.08 9.86 -15.14
C GLN A 102 22.16 8.48 -14.46
N HIS A 103 22.53 8.42 -13.19
CA HIS A 103 22.74 7.15 -12.48
C HIS A 103 21.83 6.98 -11.26
N GLY A 104 20.87 7.87 -11.06
CA GLY A 104 19.92 7.73 -9.95
C GLY A 104 18.97 8.90 -9.77
N LEU A 105 18.40 8.96 -8.57
CA LEU A 105 17.39 9.93 -8.20
C LEU A 105 17.78 10.64 -6.92
N VAL A 106 17.48 11.92 -6.86
CA VAL A 106 17.49 12.70 -5.62
C VAL A 106 16.09 13.23 -5.40
N TRP A 107 15.56 13.12 -4.19
CA TRP A 107 14.28 13.74 -3.88
C TRP A 107 14.34 14.54 -2.58
N THR A 108 13.53 15.58 -2.53
CA THR A 108 13.34 16.37 -1.32
C THR A 108 11.96 16.10 -0.74
N ARG A 109 11.88 15.80 0.55
CA ARG A 109 10.63 15.56 1.28
C ARG A 109 10.61 16.41 2.56
N ASN A 110 9.75 17.42 2.65
CA ASN A 110 9.63 18.26 3.85
C ASN A 110 11.00 18.74 4.39
N ARG A 111 11.88 19.24 3.51
CA ARG A 111 13.27 19.69 3.78
C ARG A 111 14.32 18.59 4.00
N SER A 112 13.94 17.32 4.14
CA SER A 112 14.91 16.22 4.04
C SER A 112 15.29 16.03 2.57
N VAL A 113 16.57 15.72 2.32
CA VAL A 113 17.07 15.42 0.98
C VAL A 113 17.64 14.02 1.02
N ASP A 114 17.15 13.17 0.14
CA ASP A 114 17.57 11.79 -0.01
C ASP A 114 18.04 11.55 -1.44
N ALA A 115 19.03 10.68 -1.61
CA ALA A 115 19.56 10.30 -2.90
C ALA A 115 19.74 8.79 -2.96
N VAL A 116 19.44 8.20 -4.11
CA VAL A 116 19.52 6.75 -4.34
C VAL A 116 19.93 6.47 -5.79
N PRO A 117 20.97 5.65 -6.02
CA PRO A 117 21.32 5.18 -7.36
C PRO A 117 20.26 4.22 -7.91
N PHE A 118 20.15 4.09 -9.22
CA PHE A 118 19.16 3.18 -9.83
C PHE A 118 19.32 1.72 -9.39
N SER A 119 20.54 1.28 -9.06
CA SER A 119 20.82 -0.05 -8.52
C SER A 119 20.18 -0.34 -7.15
N TRP A 120 19.75 0.71 -6.45
CA TRP A 120 19.09 0.63 -5.14
C TRP A 120 17.56 0.82 -5.21
N ILE A 121 17.01 0.96 -6.41
CA ILE A 121 15.58 0.97 -6.62
C ILE A 121 15.11 -0.47 -6.76
N ASP A 122 14.14 -0.85 -5.92
CA ASP A 122 13.59 -2.20 -5.85
C ASP A 122 12.45 -2.38 -6.86
N GLU A 123 11.45 -1.51 -6.79
CA GLU A 123 10.28 -1.54 -7.67
C GLU A 123 9.76 -0.14 -7.99
N MET A 124 9.07 -0.05 -9.12
CA MET A 124 8.24 1.09 -9.52
C MET A 124 6.79 0.64 -9.63
N TYR A 125 5.87 1.49 -9.23
CA TYR A 125 4.46 1.33 -9.58
C TYR A 125 4.01 2.48 -10.45
N VAL A 126 3.19 2.17 -11.45
CA VAL A 126 2.64 3.12 -12.40
C VAL A 126 1.19 2.76 -12.69
N THR A 127 0.28 3.56 -12.14
CA THR A 127 -1.16 3.41 -12.38
C THR A 127 -1.52 4.15 -13.66
N ARG A 128 -2.21 3.44 -14.54
CA ARG A 128 -2.71 3.95 -15.81
C ARG A 128 -4.22 3.83 -15.83
N LYS A 129 -4.89 4.86 -16.35
CA LYS A 129 -6.33 4.83 -16.60
C LYS A 129 -6.56 4.79 -18.10
N GLU A 130 -7.35 3.83 -18.56
CA GLU A 130 -7.81 3.80 -19.95
C GLU A 130 -8.61 5.07 -20.25
N ALA A 131 -8.34 5.68 -21.40
CA ALA A 131 -9.10 6.82 -21.86
C ALA A 131 -10.51 6.36 -22.21
N THR A 132 -11.48 6.60 -21.33
CA THR A 132 -12.90 6.47 -21.66
C THR A 132 -13.22 7.45 -22.79
N GLY A 133 -13.32 6.98 -24.03
CA GLY A 133 -13.98 7.71 -25.12
C GLY A 133 -13.29 7.73 -26.48
N ASP A 134 -12.01 7.38 -26.61
CA ASP A 134 -11.37 7.30 -27.94
C ASP A 134 -10.22 6.30 -27.90
N ALA A 135 -10.39 5.18 -28.62
CA ALA A 135 -9.42 4.08 -28.70
C ALA A 135 -8.06 4.48 -29.31
N ALA A 136 -7.93 5.72 -29.81
CA ALA A 136 -6.72 6.25 -30.44
C ALA A 136 -5.76 6.95 -29.45
N THR A 137 -6.19 7.27 -28.22
CA THR A 137 -5.34 7.93 -27.22
C THR A 137 -4.91 6.94 -26.15
N GLY A 138 -3.60 6.65 -26.12
CA GLY A 138 -2.98 5.69 -25.20
C GLY A 138 -3.34 5.90 -23.73
N SER A 139 -3.09 4.85 -22.93
CA SER A 139 -3.38 4.83 -21.49
C SER A 139 -2.74 6.00 -20.75
N LYS A 140 -3.53 6.77 -19.99
CA LYS A 140 -3.04 7.95 -19.26
C LYS A 140 -2.45 7.55 -17.92
N ILE A 141 -1.20 7.95 -17.66
CA ILE A 141 -0.57 7.75 -16.35
C ILE A 141 -1.25 8.67 -15.31
N THR A 142 -1.78 8.08 -14.24
CA THR A 142 -2.51 8.81 -13.17
C THR A 142 -1.75 8.87 -11.86
N ALA A 143 -0.89 7.88 -11.57
CA ALA A 143 -0.06 7.86 -10.37
C ALA A 143 1.20 7.04 -10.61
N ALA A 144 2.29 7.42 -9.96
CA ALA A 144 3.55 6.71 -10.03
C ALA A 144 4.33 6.87 -8.74
N GLY A 145 5.15 5.88 -8.43
CA GLY A 145 6.08 5.98 -7.31
C GLY A 145 7.11 4.88 -7.33
N LEU A 146 8.12 5.06 -6.49
CA LEU A 146 9.28 4.19 -6.40
C LEU A 146 9.45 3.70 -4.98
N VAL A 147 9.97 2.49 -4.85
CA VAL A 147 10.37 1.91 -3.58
C VAL A 147 11.82 1.46 -3.68
N THR A 148 12.62 1.84 -2.70
CA THR A 148 14.03 1.46 -2.59
C THR A 148 14.20 0.10 -1.92
N LEU A 149 15.39 -0.50 -2.04
CA LEU A 149 15.71 -1.78 -1.40
C LEU A 149 15.51 -1.76 0.13
N ASP A 150 15.72 -0.63 0.79
CA ASP A 150 15.51 -0.42 2.23
C ASP A 150 14.07 -0.03 2.61
N GLY A 151 13.16 0.00 1.63
CA GLY A 151 11.73 0.26 1.82
C GLY A 151 11.39 1.73 2.07
N ARG A 152 12.24 2.68 1.64
CA ARG A 152 11.82 4.08 1.48
C ARG A 152 10.96 4.15 0.23
N ALA A 153 9.82 4.83 0.32
CA ALA A 153 8.90 5.00 -0.79
C ALA A 153 8.76 6.49 -1.11
N VAL A 154 8.78 6.82 -2.39
CA VAL A 154 8.58 8.16 -2.91
C VAL A 154 7.45 8.14 -3.94
N ASP A 155 6.40 8.92 -3.65
CA ASP A 155 5.31 9.15 -4.59
C ASP A 155 5.75 10.25 -5.57
N ILE A 156 5.67 9.98 -6.87
CA ILE A 156 6.10 10.87 -7.97
C ILE A 156 4.91 11.56 -8.63
N THR A 157 3.68 11.16 -8.27
CA THR A 157 2.45 11.79 -8.77
C THR A 157 2.52 13.32 -8.67
N GLY A 158 2.19 14.01 -9.77
CA GLY A 158 2.27 15.47 -9.80
C GLY A 158 1.18 16.17 -10.61
N ALA A 159 1.22 17.50 -10.50
CA ALA A 159 0.16 18.40 -10.93
C ALA A 159 0.14 18.69 -12.44
N ASP A 160 1.30 18.65 -13.10
CA ASP A 160 1.43 18.93 -14.54
C ASP A 160 1.41 17.64 -15.35
N LYS A 161 0.34 17.42 -16.11
CA LYS A 161 0.00 16.12 -16.69
C LYS A 161 0.86 15.72 -17.89
N ALA A 162 1.40 16.68 -18.66
CA ALA A 162 2.17 16.38 -19.87
C ALA A 162 3.64 16.06 -19.54
N ASP A 163 4.31 16.95 -18.78
CA ASP A 163 5.68 16.76 -18.31
C ASP A 163 5.84 15.54 -17.40
N TYR A 164 4.80 15.24 -16.62
CA TYR A 164 4.76 14.09 -15.72
C TYR A 164 4.84 12.75 -16.47
N ALA A 165 4.09 12.58 -17.56
CA ALA A 165 4.08 11.31 -18.30
C ALA A 165 5.48 11.00 -18.87
N ALA A 166 6.09 11.97 -19.56
CA ALA A 166 7.44 11.82 -20.10
C ALA A 166 8.50 11.63 -19.00
N PHE A 167 8.32 12.23 -17.82
CA PHE A 167 9.21 11.98 -16.68
C PHE A 167 9.12 10.54 -16.16
N VAL A 168 7.89 10.04 -15.98
CA VAL A 168 7.63 8.67 -15.52
C VAL A 168 8.16 7.65 -16.53
N GLU A 169 7.86 7.83 -17.82
CA GLU A 169 8.31 6.93 -18.90
C GLU A 169 9.83 6.84 -18.99
N ARG A 170 10.56 7.93 -18.76
CA ARG A 170 12.03 7.92 -18.71
C ARG A 170 12.58 7.06 -17.58
N ILE A 171 12.03 7.20 -16.37
CA ILE A 171 12.43 6.37 -15.23
C ILE A 171 12.04 4.91 -15.46
N GLU A 172 10.86 4.68 -16.02
CA GLU A 172 10.38 3.35 -16.35
C GLU A 172 11.26 2.65 -17.38
N ALA A 173 11.69 3.35 -18.43
CA ALA A 173 12.63 2.83 -19.43
C ALA A 173 13.97 2.42 -18.79
N GLU A 174 14.53 3.27 -17.93
CA GLU A 174 15.79 3.00 -17.22
C GLU A 174 15.67 1.78 -16.29
N LEU A 175 14.56 1.67 -15.55
CA LEU A 175 14.29 0.53 -14.68
C LEU A 175 14.01 -0.75 -15.47
N THR A 176 13.32 -0.66 -16.60
CA THR A 176 13.09 -1.78 -17.52
C THR A 176 14.40 -2.29 -18.08
N ALA A 177 15.28 -1.41 -18.55
CA ALA A 177 16.60 -1.76 -19.08
C ALA A 177 17.46 -2.50 -18.04
N ARG A 178 17.25 -2.22 -16.74
CA ARG A 178 17.90 -2.88 -15.61
C ARG A 178 17.19 -4.15 -15.14
N GLY A 179 16.07 -4.52 -15.76
CA GLY A 179 15.25 -5.68 -15.37
C GLY A 179 14.59 -5.51 -14.00
N ARG A 180 14.31 -4.27 -13.58
CA ARG A 180 13.60 -3.97 -12.32
C ARG A 180 12.11 -4.12 -12.47
N LEU A 181 11.45 -4.36 -11.35
CA LEU A 181 10.03 -4.66 -11.35
C LEU A 181 9.18 -3.40 -11.52
N ILE A 182 8.29 -3.40 -12.51
CA ILE A 182 7.30 -2.36 -12.74
C ILE A 182 5.91 -2.97 -12.55
N ARG A 183 5.10 -2.37 -11.69
CA ARG A 183 3.74 -2.83 -11.36
C ARG A 183 2.69 -1.81 -11.76
N PRO A 184 1.46 -2.23 -12.10
CA PRO A 184 0.35 -1.30 -12.34
C PRO A 184 -0.13 -0.61 -11.04
N GLU A 185 0.09 -1.23 -9.89
CA GLU A 185 -0.35 -0.72 -8.60
C GLU A 185 0.73 -0.88 -7.53
N ARG A 186 0.69 0.03 -6.54
CA ARG A 186 1.52 -0.06 -5.35
C ARG A 186 1.16 -1.31 -4.56
N ARG A 187 2.17 -2.10 -4.19
CA ARG A 187 1.98 -3.27 -3.32
C ARG A 187 1.37 -2.79 -1.99
N LYS A 188 0.12 -3.17 -1.74
CA LYS A 188 -0.56 -2.86 -0.49
C LYS A 188 0.02 -3.77 0.60
N PRO A 189 0.16 -3.30 1.85
CA PRO A 189 0.32 -4.23 2.95
C PRO A 189 -0.82 -5.25 2.86
N PRO A 190 -0.56 -6.55 3.09
CA PRO A 190 -1.63 -7.54 3.14
C PRO A 190 -2.70 -6.98 4.08
N ALA A 191 -3.98 -7.13 3.73
CA ALA A 191 -5.07 -6.78 4.63
C ALA A 191 -4.95 -7.70 5.85
N ARG A 192 -4.15 -7.27 6.83
CA ARG A 192 -3.81 -8.07 8.01
C ARG A 192 -5.11 -8.20 8.81
N GLY A 193 -5.78 -9.34 8.66
CA GLY A 193 -7.02 -9.67 9.34
C GLY A 193 -8.27 -9.16 8.62
N ALA A 194 -8.62 -9.76 7.48
CA ALA A 194 -10.04 -10.06 7.22
C ALA A 194 -10.40 -11.50 7.68
N VAL A 195 -9.41 -12.24 8.21
CA VAL A 195 -9.57 -13.63 8.64
C VAL A 195 -9.46 -13.69 10.16
N GLY A 196 -10.56 -14.02 10.84
CA GLY A 196 -10.44 -14.73 12.12
C GLY A 196 -11.47 -14.48 13.21
N LEU A 197 -12.36 -13.47 13.12
CA LEU A 197 -13.36 -13.28 14.17
C LEU A 197 -14.76 -13.81 13.81
N GLY A 198 -15.07 -14.02 12.52
CA GLY A 198 -16.40 -14.49 12.11
C GLY A 198 -17.55 -13.53 12.49
N ILE A 199 -17.23 -12.30 12.86
CA ILE A 199 -18.21 -11.29 13.29
C ILE A 199 -18.80 -10.65 12.04
N SER A 200 -20.12 -10.74 11.89
CA SER A 200 -20.83 -10.10 10.77
C SER A 200 -20.73 -8.57 10.83
N ASP A 201 -20.86 -7.88 9.68
CA ASP A 201 -20.83 -6.41 9.63
C ASP A 201 -21.90 -5.77 10.53
N LYS A 202 -23.05 -6.45 10.70
CA LYS A 202 -24.11 -6.05 11.63
C LYS A 202 -23.66 -6.13 13.08
N ALA A 203 -22.90 -7.16 13.45
CA ALA A 203 -22.36 -7.30 14.80
C ALA A 203 -21.21 -6.29 15.06
N ILE A 204 -20.38 -5.98 14.06
CA ILE A 204 -19.39 -4.89 14.17
C ILE A 204 -20.10 -3.54 14.37
N ALA A 205 -21.15 -3.24 13.61
CA ALA A 205 -21.94 -2.03 13.76
C ALA A 205 -22.65 -1.97 15.13
N GLY A 206 -23.19 -3.09 15.62
CA GLY A 206 -23.81 -3.18 16.95
C GLY A 206 -22.81 -2.94 18.08
N ILE A 207 -21.62 -3.55 18.01
CA ILE A 207 -20.52 -3.33 18.97
C ILE A 207 -20.04 -1.87 18.90
N ALA A 208 -19.93 -1.31 17.70
CA ALA A 208 -19.53 0.07 17.50
C ALA A 208 -20.49 1.05 18.18
N VAL A 209 -21.80 0.90 17.99
CA VAL A 209 -22.78 1.86 18.51
C VAL A 209 -23.04 1.64 20.01
N ILE A 210 -23.33 0.40 20.40
CA ILE A 210 -23.74 0.08 21.79
C ILE A 210 -22.51 -0.04 22.68
N GLY A 211 -21.53 -0.84 22.27
CA GLY A 211 -20.29 -1.03 23.02
C GLY A 211 -19.43 0.24 23.07
N GLY A 212 -19.33 0.97 21.95
CA GLY A 212 -18.65 2.26 21.88
C GLY A 212 -19.27 3.29 22.82
N GLY A 213 -20.60 3.44 22.80
CA GLY A 213 -21.31 4.36 23.70
C GLY A 213 -21.10 4.05 25.18
N ILE A 214 -21.17 2.77 25.58
CA ILE A 214 -20.93 2.33 26.96
C ILE A 214 -19.48 2.63 27.37
N LEU A 215 -18.50 2.33 26.52
CA LEU A 215 -17.09 2.59 26.80
C LEU A 215 -16.79 4.10 26.91
N ILE A 216 -17.42 4.92 26.06
CA ILE A 216 -17.29 6.37 26.14
C ILE A 216 -17.86 6.88 27.45
N ALA A 217 -19.04 6.42 27.85
CA ALA A 217 -19.64 6.79 29.13
C ALA A 217 -18.77 6.34 30.32
N ALA A 218 -18.16 5.15 30.23
CA ALA A 218 -17.25 4.63 31.26
C ALA A 218 -15.99 5.49 31.45
N VAL A 219 -15.56 6.24 30.42
CA VAL A 219 -14.46 7.22 30.52
C VAL A 219 -14.99 8.61 30.92
N ALA A 220 -16.06 9.08 30.28
CA ALA A 220 -16.58 10.43 30.44
C ALA A 220 -17.23 10.67 31.82
N VAL A 221 -17.97 9.70 32.36
CA VAL A 221 -18.68 9.86 33.64
C VAL A 221 -17.71 10.04 34.83
N PRO A 222 -16.66 9.21 34.98
CA PRO A 222 -15.66 9.43 36.04
C PRO A 222 -14.96 10.79 35.91
N LEU A 223 -14.62 11.21 34.69
CA LEU A 223 -14.00 12.52 34.44
C LEU A 223 -14.92 13.68 34.83
N ALA A 224 -16.21 13.59 34.49
CA ALA A 224 -17.20 14.58 34.91
C ALA A 224 -17.35 14.62 36.44
N LYS A 225 -17.36 13.45 37.10
CA LYS A 225 -17.38 13.36 38.57
C LYS A 225 -16.11 13.92 39.23
N ALA A 226 -14.98 13.89 38.52
CA ALA A 226 -13.73 14.50 38.95
C ALA A 226 -13.69 16.03 38.72
N GLY A 227 -14.78 16.64 38.27
CA GLY A 227 -14.94 18.09 38.14
C GLY A 227 -14.71 18.65 36.73
N LEU A 228 -14.49 17.80 35.72
CA LEU A 228 -14.44 18.27 34.33
C LEU A 228 -15.84 18.67 33.83
N PRO A 229 -15.97 19.76 33.04
CA PRO A 229 -17.23 20.08 32.39
C PRO A 229 -17.71 18.90 31.55
N GLY A 230 -19.00 18.55 31.65
CA GLY A 230 -19.54 17.33 31.03
C GLY A 230 -19.24 17.21 29.53
N ALA A 231 -19.26 18.33 28.80
CA ALA A 231 -18.90 18.36 27.38
C ALA A 231 -17.42 18.03 27.13
N VAL A 232 -16.50 18.55 27.95
CA VAL A 232 -15.06 18.25 27.85
C VAL A 232 -14.80 16.78 28.20
N ALA A 233 -15.46 16.27 29.24
CA ALA A 233 -15.37 14.87 29.61
C ALA A 233 -15.87 13.93 28.50
N ALA A 234 -16.96 14.30 27.81
CA ALA A 234 -17.46 13.57 26.65
C ALA A 234 -16.46 13.56 25.49
N VAL A 235 -15.87 14.71 25.15
CA VAL A 235 -14.82 14.81 24.10
C VAL A 235 -13.65 13.88 24.41
N ILE A 236 -13.15 13.89 25.65
CA ILE A 236 -12.06 13.01 26.07
C ILE A 236 -12.49 11.54 25.93
N GLY A 237 -13.71 11.19 26.34
CA GLY A 237 -14.24 9.84 26.18
C GLY A 237 -14.25 9.38 24.71
N PHE A 238 -14.79 10.20 23.81
CA PHE A 238 -14.82 9.93 22.36
C PHE A 238 -13.41 9.81 21.76
N LEU A 239 -12.49 10.68 22.14
CA LEU A 239 -11.11 10.64 21.64
C LEU A 239 -10.35 9.41 22.17
N VAL A 240 -10.47 9.09 23.46
CA VAL A 240 -9.79 7.93 24.07
C VAL A 240 -10.32 6.64 23.46
N ILE A 241 -11.65 6.46 23.41
CA ILE A 241 -12.25 5.24 22.86
C ILE A 241 -12.08 5.18 21.34
N GLY A 242 -12.23 6.29 20.63
CA GLY A 242 -12.00 6.36 19.19
C GLY A 242 -10.56 6.04 18.83
N THR A 243 -9.59 6.57 19.56
CA THR A 243 -8.17 6.27 19.38
C THR A 243 -7.85 4.83 19.76
N ALA A 244 -8.34 4.35 20.90
CA ALA A 244 -8.12 2.97 21.35
C ALA A 244 -8.72 1.97 20.35
N THR A 245 -9.97 2.17 19.93
CA THR A 245 -10.65 1.34 18.93
C THR A 245 -9.99 1.46 17.57
N GLY A 246 -9.51 2.66 17.21
CA GLY A 246 -8.70 2.88 16.02
C GLY A 246 -7.41 2.04 16.03
N LEU A 247 -6.66 2.07 17.13
CA LEU A 247 -5.42 1.33 17.30
C LEU A 247 -5.64 -0.19 17.41
N LEU A 248 -6.67 -0.60 18.16
CA LEU A 248 -7.04 -2.00 18.38
C LEU A 248 -7.67 -2.60 17.13
N GLY A 249 -8.50 -1.84 16.44
CA GLY A 249 -9.10 -2.20 15.18
C GLY A 249 -8.06 -2.31 14.10
N ALA A 250 -7.22 -1.30 13.98
CA ALA A 250 -6.07 -1.42 13.10
C ALA A 250 -5.15 -2.57 13.55
N ARG A 251 -5.20 -3.07 14.81
CA ARG A 251 -4.60 -4.34 15.29
C ARG A 251 -5.27 -5.62 14.79
N LEU A 252 -6.59 -5.69 14.85
CA LEU A 252 -7.36 -6.92 14.73
C LEU A 252 -8.13 -7.03 13.41
N ASP A 253 -8.78 -5.94 12.96
CA ASP A 253 -9.54 -5.84 11.72
C ASP A 253 -9.68 -4.36 11.28
N PRO A 254 -9.27 -3.98 10.05
CA PRO A 254 -9.39 -2.62 9.52
C PRO A 254 -10.78 -1.98 9.65
N ARG A 255 -11.86 -2.78 9.69
CA ARG A 255 -13.24 -2.28 9.86
C ARG A 255 -13.43 -1.59 11.22
N PHE A 256 -12.80 -2.08 12.28
CA PHE A 256 -12.81 -1.41 13.58
C PHE A 256 -12.00 -0.10 13.57
N ALA A 257 -11.02 0.06 12.67
CA ALA A 257 -10.32 1.33 12.52
C ALA A 257 -11.27 2.43 11.99
N VAL A 258 -12.18 2.07 11.08
CA VAL A 258 -13.25 2.98 10.61
C VAL A 258 -14.17 3.37 11.76
N VAL A 259 -14.56 2.40 12.60
CA VAL A 259 -15.35 2.65 13.81
C VAL A 259 -14.63 3.62 14.76
N GLY A 260 -13.32 3.45 14.97
CA GLY A 260 -12.50 4.37 15.75
C GLY A 260 -12.50 5.80 15.17
N GLY A 261 -12.38 5.92 13.84
CA GLY A 261 -12.46 7.21 13.14
C GLY A 261 -13.82 7.90 13.31
N ILE A 262 -14.92 7.14 13.28
CA ILE A 262 -16.28 7.68 13.50
C ILE A 262 -16.40 8.27 14.92
N HIS A 263 -15.97 7.53 15.95
CA HIS A 263 -16.02 8.00 17.32
C HIS A 263 -15.15 9.25 17.55
N ALA A 264 -13.94 9.28 16.99
CA ALA A 264 -13.09 10.46 17.04
C ALA A 264 -13.77 11.67 16.36
N SER A 265 -14.41 11.47 15.21
CA SER A 265 -15.13 12.54 14.48
C SER A 265 -16.33 13.09 15.27
N ILE A 266 -17.06 12.22 15.97
CA ILE A 266 -18.15 12.65 16.88
C ILE A 266 -17.57 13.46 18.05
N GLY A 267 -16.44 13.01 18.62
CA GLY A 267 -15.70 13.77 19.64
C GLY A 267 -15.39 15.19 19.18
N GLY A 268 -14.97 15.35 17.93
CA GLY A 268 -14.72 16.65 17.32
C GLY A 268 -15.92 17.54 17.17
N LEU A 269 -17.03 16.97 16.72
CA LEU A 269 -18.29 17.71 16.66
C LEU A 269 -18.71 18.22 18.05
N VAL A 270 -18.61 17.37 19.08
CA VAL A 270 -18.91 17.76 20.46
C VAL A 270 -17.93 18.82 20.94
N ALA A 271 -16.65 18.71 20.62
CA ALA A 271 -15.62 19.69 20.97
C ALA A 271 -15.89 21.06 20.32
N MET A 272 -16.27 21.08 19.05
CA MET A 272 -16.63 22.30 18.33
C MET A 272 -17.84 22.99 18.97
N ILE A 273 -18.92 22.23 19.26
CA ILE A 273 -20.13 22.78 19.89
C ILE A 273 -19.81 23.31 21.30
N ALA A 274 -19.04 22.55 22.08
CA ALA A 274 -18.66 22.94 23.44
C ALA A 274 -17.80 24.21 23.45
N ALA A 275 -16.79 24.27 22.58
CA ALA A 275 -15.90 25.41 22.47
C ALA A 275 -16.64 26.67 21.97
N ALA A 276 -17.53 26.53 20.99
CA ALA A 276 -18.35 27.64 20.50
C ALA A 276 -19.27 28.22 21.58
N ARG A 277 -19.81 27.36 22.46
CA ARG A 277 -20.61 27.81 23.62
C ARG A 277 -19.78 28.42 24.73
N ALA A 278 -18.56 27.94 24.94
CA ALA A 278 -17.66 28.45 25.97
C ALA A 278 -17.01 29.79 25.59
N LEU A 279 -16.92 30.09 24.29
CA LEU A 279 -16.30 31.30 23.76
C LEU A 279 -17.27 32.06 22.83
N PRO A 280 -18.44 32.49 23.32
CA PRO A 280 -19.46 33.15 22.49
C PRO A 280 -18.97 34.47 21.88
N GLN A 281 -17.95 35.11 22.48
CA GLN A 281 -17.30 36.30 21.98
C GLN A 281 -16.42 36.05 20.74
N LEU A 282 -16.07 34.80 20.45
CA LEU A 282 -15.29 34.44 19.26
C LEU A 282 -16.23 33.99 18.14
N ASN A 283 -15.84 34.26 16.91
CA ASN A 283 -16.55 33.74 15.75
C ASN A 283 -16.57 32.20 15.82
N GLY A 284 -17.78 31.61 15.86
CA GLY A 284 -17.97 30.16 15.94
C GLY A 284 -17.24 29.39 14.82
N TYR A 285 -17.09 30.00 13.64
CA TYR A 285 -16.31 29.42 12.54
C TYR A 285 -14.81 29.37 12.85
N LEU A 286 -14.27 30.38 13.53
CA LEU A 286 -12.87 30.39 13.96
C LEU A 286 -12.62 29.29 14.99
N VAL A 287 -13.52 29.17 15.98
CA VAL A 287 -13.44 28.14 17.02
C VAL A 287 -13.52 26.73 16.41
N ALA A 288 -14.48 26.51 15.51
CA ALA A 288 -14.63 25.24 14.79
C ALA A 288 -13.36 24.88 13.99
N THR A 289 -12.78 25.86 13.28
CA THR A 289 -11.57 25.67 12.48
C THR A 289 -10.37 25.27 13.35
N VAL A 290 -10.18 25.94 14.49
CA VAL A 290 -9.08 25.65 15.42
C VAL A 290 -9.21 24.25 16.01
N VAL A 291 -10.43 23.87 16.44
CA VAL A 291 -10.70 22.51 16.95
C VAL A 291 -10.38 21.47 15.88
N LEU A 292 -10.87 21.65 14.65
CA LEU A 292 -10.59 20.74 13.54
C LEU A 292 -9.09 20.57 13.25
N ILE A 293 -8.32 21.67 13.29
CA ILE A 293 -6.86 21.63 13.10
C ILE A 293 -6.19 20.77 14.19
N ILE A 294 -6.58 20.96 15.46
CA ILE A 294 -6.03 20.21 16.59
C ILE A 294 -6.33 18.72 16.42
N GLU A 295 -7.56 18.37 16.07
CA GLU A 295 -7.97 16.98 15.88
C GLU A 295 -7.24 16.29 14.75
N MET A 296 -7.11 16.97 13.60
CA MET A 296 -6.37 16.44 12.47
C MET A 296 -4.88 16.26 12.83
N GLY A 297 -4.32 17.17 13.62
CA GLY A 297 -2.97 17.04 14.19
C GLY A 297 -2.81 15.81 15.08
N ILE A 298 -3.76 15.56 15.99
CA ILE A 298 -3.78 14.39 16.87
C ILE A 298 -3.90 13.11 16.02
N LEU A 299 -4.85 13.06 15.09
CA LEU A 299 -5.07 11.90 14.22
C LEU A 299 -3.81 11.60 13.39
N ALA A 300 -3.19 12.63 12.80
CA ALA A 300 -1.95 12.48 12.05
C ALA A 300 -0.81 11.94 12.93
N ALA A 301 -0.67 12.44 14.16
CA ALA A 301 0.32 11.96 15.13
C ALA A 301 0.08 10.50 15.50
N VAL A 302 -1.16 10.12 15.80
CA VAL A 302 -1.57 8.74 16.12
C VAL A 302 -1.30 7.82 14.92
N LEU A 303 -1.70 8.20 13.71
CA LEU A 303 -1.47 7.41 12.49
C LEU A 303 0.03 7.24 12.22
N ASN A 304 0.83 8.29 12.43
CA ASN A 304 2.29 8.23 12.26
C ASN A 304 2.94 7.33 13.32
N ALA A 305 2.52 7.43 14.58
CA ALA A 305 2.98 6.54 15.64
C ALA A 305 2.59 5.07 15.36
N TYR A 306 1.36 4.84 14.93
CA TYR A 306 0.85 3.53 14.57
C TYR A 306 1.62 2.90 13.40
N ARG A 307 1.95 3.67 12.35
CA ARG A 307 2.77 3.22 11.22
C ARG A 307 4.19 2.79 11.62
N ARG A 308 4.70 3.30 12.75
CA ARG A 308 6.02 2.97 13.29
C ARG A 308 6.03 1.73 14.20
N LEU A 309 4.86 1.22 14.59
CA LEU A 309 4.79 0.03 15.43
C LEU A 309 5.34 -1.20 14.67
N PRO A 310 6.05 -2.11 15.38
CA PRO A 310 6.52 -3.35 14.80
C PRO A 310 5.34 -4.17 14.26
N ALA A 311 5.56 -4.88 13.15
CA ALA A 311 4.60 -5.84 12.67
C ALA A 311 4.38 -6.93 13.73
N LEU A 312 3.13 -7.18 14.11
CA LEU A 312 2.78 -8.47 14.69
C LEU A 312 2.85 -9.51 13.57
N SER A 313 3.69 -10.53 13.73
CA SER A 313 3.79 -11.60 12.75
C SER A 313 2.52 -12.47 12.80
N PRO A 314 1.92 -12.83 11.65
CA PRO A 314 0.79 -13.76 11.56
C PRO A 314 1.24 -15.22 11.79
N THR A 315 2.02 -15.47 12.84
CA THR A 315 2.58 -16.80 13.14
C THR A 315 1.51 -17.87 13.34
N GLY A 316 0.33 -17.52 13.87
CA GLY A 316 -0.68 -18.48 14.29
C GLY A 316 -1.28 -19.31 13.15
N GLY A 317 -1.44 -18.73 11.96
CA GLY A 317 -1.92 -19.46 10.79
C GLY A 317 -0.93 -20.53 10.34
N ARG A 318 0.33 -20.11 10.15
CA ARG A 318 1.40 -21.00 9.69
C ARG A 318 1.76 -22.07 10.71
N LYS A 319 1.84 -21.73 12.01
CA LYS A 319 2.03 -22.72 13.08
C LYS A 319 0.94 -23.78 13.10
N ARG A 320 -0.33 -23.42 12.85
CA ARG A 320 -1.43 -24.39 12.74
C ARG A 320 -1.28 -25.31 11.55
N ILE A 321 -0.83 -24.80 10.40
CA ILE A 321 -0.53 -25.62 9.21
C ILE A 321 0.63 -26.57 9.50
N ALA A 322 1.70 -26.06 10.10
CA ALA A 322 2.85 -26.85 10.51
C ALA A 322 2.43 -28.05 11.37
N ALA A 323 1.64 -27.79 12.42
CA ALA A 323 1.10 -28.84 13.27
C ALA A 323 0.17 -29.82 12.53
N ARG A 324 -0.72 -29.32 11.64
CA ARG A 324 -1.71 -30.15 10.94
C ARG A 324 -1.09 -31.09 9.91
N TYR A 325 -0.06 -30.64 9.20
CA TYR A 325 0.57 -31.39 8.09
C TYR A 325 1.94 -31.96 8.45
N SER A 326 2.32 -31.93 9.73
CA SER A 326 3.64 -32.33 10.21
C SER A 326 4.78 -31.62 9.47
N TRP A 327 4.57 -30.34 9.12
CA TRP A 327 5.61 -29.49 8.55
C TRP A 327 6.37 -28.77 9.67
N GLU A 328 7.57 -28.33 9.35
CA GLU A 328 8.40 -27.55 10.26
C GLU A 328 8.08 -26.05 10.09
N TYR A 329 7.84 -25.36 11.21
CA TYR A 329 7.74 -23.91 11.23
C TYR A 329 9.02 -23.30 11.80
N LEU A 330 9.63 -22.40 11.03
CA LEU A 330 10.85 -21.69 11.38
C LEU A 330 10.57 -20.18 11.39
N PRO A 331 10.84 -19.46 12.50
CA PRO A 331 10.61 -18.02 12.55
C PRO A 331 11.37 -17.25 11.46
N THR A 332 12.58 -17.70 11.16
CA THR A 332 13.47 -17.14 10.13
C THR A 332 14.30 -18.25 9.50
N LEU A 333 14.57 -18.16 8.20
CA LEU A 333 15.48 -19.07 7.50
C LEU A 333 16.22 -18.32 6.38
N PRO A 334 17.57 -18.29 6.39
CA PRO A 334 18.32 -17.87 5.22
C PRO A 334 18.16 -18.90 4.09
N VAL A 335 17.78 -18.43 2.91
CA VAL A 335 17.64 -19.25 1.70
C VAL A 335 18.54 -18.73 0.59
N PRO A 336 19.07 -19.59 -0.29
CA PRO A 336 19.88 -19.15 -1.41
C PRO A 336 19.05 -18.34 -2.41
N ILE A 337 19.67 -17.33 -3.01
CA ILE A 337 19.12 -16.68 -4.20
C ILE A 337 19.71 -17.41 -5.42
N PRO A 338 18.88 -18.05 -6.26
CA PRO A 338 19.38 -18.94 -7.31
C PRO A 338 20.19 -18.23 -8.40
N GLY A 339 19.95 -16.94 -8.60
CA GLY A 339 20.62 -16.15 -9.61
C GLY A 339 20.20 -14.68 -9.64
N PRO A 340 20.80 -13.87 -10.54
CA PRO A 340 20.59 -12.43 -10.59
C PRO A 340 19.16 -12.04 -10.98
N ASN A 341 18.43 -12.86 -11.74
CA ASN A 341 17.06 -12.53 -12.13
C ASN A 341 16.09 -12.72 -10.95
N SER A 342 16.32 -13.73 -10.12
CA SER A 342 15.60 -13.98 -8.87
C SER A 342 15.87 -12.86 -7.87
N ALA A 343 17.12 -12.39 -7.75
CA ALA A 343 17.46 -11.25 -6.91
C ALA A 343 16.61 -10.01 -7.25
N ARG A 344 16.36 -9.76 -8.54
CA ARG A 344 15.55 -8.61 -9.01
C ARG A 344 14.05 -8.78 -8.79
N LYS A 345 13.55 -10.01 -8.61
CA LYS A 345 12.13 -10.31 -8.39
C LYS A 345 11.74 -10.38 -6.91
N VAL A 346 12.71 -10.61 -6.02
CA VAL A 346 12.50 -10.71 -4.57
C VAL A 346 12.70 -9.34 -3.91
N ILE A 347 11.71 -8.86 -3.15
CA ILE A 347 11.73 -7.49 -2.63
C ILE A 347 12.91 -7.25 -1.68
N GLY A 348 13.58 -6.12 -1.90
CA GLY A 348 14.70 -5.66 -1.08
C GLY A 348 15.89 -6.61 -1.10
N VAL A 349 16.14 -7.26 -2.24
CA VAL A 349 17.33 -8.06 -2.48
C VAL A 349 18.23 -7.31 -3.46
N GLN A 350 19.50 -7.12 -3.08
CA GLN A 350 20.47 -6.45 -3.93
C GLN A 350 20.93 -7.39 -5.06
N GLU A 351 21.25 -6.83 -6.22
CA GLU A 351 21.89 -7.58 -7.30
C GLU A 351 23.21 -8.20 -6.80
N GLY A 352 23.39 -9.51 -7.05
CA GLY A 352 24.55 -10.27 -6.59
C GLY A 352 24.44 -10.85 -5.17
N ALA A 353 23.33 -10.64 -4.46
CA ALA A 353 23.10 -11.32 -3.18
C ALA A 353 23.07 -12.85 -3.37
N GLN A 354 23.83 -13.58 -2.55
CA GLN A 354 23.88 -15.04 -2.59
C GLN A 354 22.76 -15.69 -1.77
N SER A 355 22.22 -14.98 -0.79
CA SER A 355 21.15 -15.46 0.08
C SER A 355 20.23 -14.32 0.52
N VAL A 356 19.05 -14.71 0.99
CA VAL A 356 18.06 -13.80 1.57
C VAL A 356 17.43 -14.43 2.80
N GLU A 357 17.09 -13.60 3.79
CA GLU A 357 16.34 -14.05 4.95
C GLU A 357 14.83 -14.04 4.65
N LEU A 358 14.21 -15.21 4.82
CA LEU A 358 12.76 -15.36 4.86
C LEU A 358 12.29 -15.46 6.31
N TYR A 359 11.07 -15.01 6.56
CA TYR A 359 10.40 -14.98 7.85
C TYR A 359 9.16 -15.87 7.82
N ASP A 360 8.73 -16.35 8.99
CA ASP A 360 7.53 -17.19 9.13
C ASP A 360 7.52 -18.40 8.19
N VAL A 361 8.66 -19.06 8.09
CA VAL A 361 8.91 -20.08 7.08
C VAL A 361 8.22 -21.38 7.44
N LEU A 362 7.55 -21.98 6.47
CA LEU A 362 7.10 -23.36 6.52
C LEU A 362 7.96 -24.21 5.59
N ARG A 363 8.46 -25.31 6.13
CA ARG A 363 9.22 -26.31 5.40
C ARG A 363 8.49 -27.65 5.51
N GLY A 364 8.14 -28.21 4.37
CA GLY A 364 7.39 -29.46 4.32
C GLY A 364 7.62 -30.22 3.04
N THR A 365 6.85 -31.29 2.89
CA THR A 365 6.85 -32.13 1.70
C THR A 365 5.42 -32.33 1.25
N VAL A 366 5.16 -32.19 -0.05
CA VAL A 366 3.87 -32.49 -0.67
C VAL A 366 4.09 -33.43 -1.83
N ASP A 367 3.43 -34.59 -1.79
CA ASP A 367 3.55 -35.64 -2.79
C ASP A 367 5.01 -36.07 -3.06
N GLY A 368 5.83 -36.12 -2.01
CA GLY A 368 7.25 -36.49 -2.07
C GLY A 368 8.20 -35.36 -2.50
N VAL A 369 7.68 -34.16 -2.84
CA VAL A 369 8.50 -33.02 -3.26
C VAL A 369 8.63 -32.01 -2.11
N PRO A 370 9.86 -31.60 -1.75
CA PRO A 370 10.07 -30.57 -0.75
C PRO A 370 9.48 -29.22 -1.19
N VAL A 371 8.85 -28.51 -0.27
CA VAL A 371 8.35 -27.16 -0.50
C VAL A 371 8.73 -26.27 0.67
N LEU A 372 9.12 -25.05 0.35
CA LEU A 372 9.39 -23.99 1.29
C LEU A 372 8.52 -22.79 0.95
N VAL A 373 7.87 -22.22 1.97
CA VAL A 373 7.14 -20.96 1.84
C VAL A 373 7.52 -20.03 2.98
N GLY A 374 7.85 -18.78 2.67
CA GLY A 374 8.29 -17.79 3.65
C GLY A 374 7.97 -16.38 3.20
N ASP A 375 7.92 -15.45 4.15
CA ASP A 375 7.67 -14.04 3.89
C ASP A 375 8.98 -13.26 3.78
N ARG A 376 9.06 -12.40 2.77
CA ARG A 376 10.14 -11.44 2.58
C ARG A 376 9.68 -10.02 2.86
N TYR A 377 10.60 -9.21 3.42
CA TYR A 377 10.26 -7.93 4.03
C TYR A 377 11.10 -6.69 3.70
N ARG A 378 12.04 -6.58 2.76
CA ARG A 378 12.95 -5.40 2.64
C ARG A 378 13.80 -5.08 3.89
N ARG A 379 13.18 -4.68 4.99
CA ARG A 379 13.77 -4.30 6.28
C ARG A 379 13.08 -5.04 7.44
N LYS A 380 13.52 -4.74 8.68
CA LYS A 380 12.84 -5.22 9.90
C LYS A 380 11.34 -4.91 9.81
N PRO A 381 10.45 -5.91 9.91
CA PRO A 381 9.07 -5.80 9.46
C PRO A 381 8.29 -4.77 10.27
N ARG A 382 7.82 -3.72 9.59
CA ARG A 382 6.84 -2.76 10.15
C ARG A 382 5.44 -3.11 9.71
N ARG A 383 4.48 -2.51 10.38
CA ARG A 383 3.07 -2.80 10.12
C ARG A 383 2.57 -2.40 8.74
N SER A 384 3.01 -1.25 8.26
CA SER A 384 2.68 -0.74 6.94
C SER A 384 3.52 -1.37 5.83
N ASP A 385 4.51 -2.18 6.17
CA ASP A 385 5.42 -2.72 5.18
C ASP A 385 4.67 -3.79 4.37
N PRO A 386 4.76 -3.71 3.02
CA PRO A 386 4.23 -4.75 2.16
C PRO A 386 5.03 -6.02 2.37
N VAL A 387 4.34 -7.15 2.20
CA VAL A 387 4.91 -8.49 2.37
C VAL A 387 4.91 -9.17 1.00
N GLN A 388 5.98 -9.89 0.71
CA GLN A 388 6.04 -10.80 -0.43
C GLN A 388 6.19 -12.21 0.11
N THR A 389 5.17 -13.05 -0.07
CA THR A 389 5.30 -14.47 0.22
C THR A 389 6.00 -15.15 -0.95
N ILE A 390 7.15 -15.75 -0.66
CA ILE A 390 7.98 -16.48 -1.61
C ILE A 390 7.81 -17.98 -1.37
N TRP A 391 7.54 -18.67 -2.45
CA TRP A 391 7.53 -20.12 -2.56
C TRP A 391 8.80 -20.58 -3.25
N MET A 392 9.42 -21.63 -2.72
CA MET A 392 10.59 -22.26 -3.33
C MET A 392 10.36 -23.76 -3.38
N VAL A 393 10.40 -24.33 -4.58
CA VAL A 393 10.34 -25.77 -4.81
C VAL A 393 11.65 -26.19 -5.49
N PRO A 394 12.47 -27.05 -4.86
CA PRO A 394 13.69 -27.54 -5.47
C PRO A 394 13.40 -28.32 -6.75
N LEU A 395 14.25 -28.13 -7.75
CA LEU A 395 14.20 -28.82 -9.03
C LEU A 395 15.20 -29.98 -9.04
N PRO A 396 14.91 -31.08 -9.76
CA PRO A 396 15.87 -32.17 -9.94
C PRO A 396 17.14 -31.77 -10.70
N THR A 397 17.13 -30.65 -11.42
CA THR A 397 18.25 -30.18 -12.25
C THR A 397 18.24 -28.65 -12.31
N PRO A 398 19.41 -28.00 -12.22
CA PRO A 398 19.50 -26.55 -12.35
C PRO A 398 19.15 -26.10 -13.76
N LEU A 399 18.42 -24.98 -13.89
CA LEU A 399 17.99 -24.42 -15.16
C LEU A 399 18.38 -22.95 -15.33
N PRO A 400 18.55 -22.48 -16.58
CA PRO A 400 18.64 -21.05 -16.85
C PRO A 400 17.34 -20.35 -16.47
N PHE A 401 17.39 -19.01 -16.46
CA PHE A 401 16.22 -18.21 -16.10
C PHE A 401 15.06 -18.40 -17.09
N LEU A 402 13.90 -18.79 -16.57
CA LEU A 402 12.67 -18.95 -17.34
C LEU A 402 11.49 -18.28 -16.60
N PRO A 403 11.00 -17.11 -17.04
CA PRO A 403 9.87 -16.44 -16.41
C PRO A 403 8.52 -17.01 -16.87
N HIS A 404 7.47 -16.84 -16.06
CA HIS A 404 6.10 -17.18 -16.47
C HIS A 404 5.66 -16.49 -17.79
N THR A 405 6.19 -15.30 -18.10
CA THR A 405 5.92 -14.58 -19.35
C THR A 405 6.49 -15.24 -20.61
N ALA A 406 7.32 -16.27 -20.46
CA ALA A 406 7.75 -17.12 -21.57
C ALA A 406 6.59 -17.94 -22.16
N PHE A 407 5.44 -17.97 -21.48
CA PHE A 407 4.23 -18.67 -21.92
C PHE A 407 3.03 -17.72 -22.00
N ASP A 408 2.16 -17.92 -22.98
CA ASP A 408 0.88 -17.22 -23.07
C ASP A 408 -0.21 -17.89 -22.22
N GLY A 409 -1.43 -17.35 -22.24
CA GLY A 409 -2.56 -17.93 -21.49
C GLY A 409 -2.97 -19.34 -21.94
N ALA A 410 -2.56 -19.77 -23.14
CA ALA A 410 -2.78 -21.12 -23.66
C ALA A 410 -1.60 -22.06 -23.34
N GLY A 411 -0.54 -21.56 -22.69
CA GLY A 411 0.68 -22.31 -22.41
C GLY A 411 1.59 -22.51 -23.60
N GLN A 412 1.44 -21.71 -24.65
CA GLN A 412 2.34 -21.68 -25.80
C GLN A 412 3.53 -20.77 -25.54
N VAL A 413 4.68 -21.09 -26.12
CA VAL A 413 5.91 -20.30 -25.97
C VAL A 413 5.72 -18.94 -26.64
N THR A 414 6.08 -17.88 -25.92
CA THR A 414 6.05 -16.51 -26.44
C THR A 414 7.40 -16.11 -27.03
N ALA A 415 7.42 -15.07 -27.87
CA ALA A 415 8.65 -14.46 -28.33
C ALA A 415 9.51 -13.85 -27.21
N ALA A 416 8.96 -13.70 -25.99
CA ALA A 416 9.67 -13.20 -24.82
C ALA A 416 10.41 -14.30 -24.05
N ALA A 417 10.35 -15.56 -24.49
CA ALA A 417 11.08 -16.67 -23.87
C ALA A 417 12.60 -16.49 -24.04
N PRO A 418 13.39 -16.47 -22.95
CA PRO A 418 14.85 -16.35 -23.03
C PRO A 418 15.51 -17.53 -23.75
N ASP A 419 14.93 -18.73 -23.60
CA ASP A 419 15.31 -19.95 -24.30
C ASP A 419 14.04 -20.63 -24.84
N PRO A 420 13.65 -20.35 -26.10
CA PRO A 420 12.45 -20.94 -26.69
C PRO A 420 12.49 -22.46 -26.79
N ALA A 421 13.69 -23.05 -26.94
CA ALA A 421 13.85 -24.49 -27.04
C ALA A 421 13.57 -25.15 -25.68
N LEU A 422 14.15 -24.63 -24.59
CA LEU A 422 13.82 -25.08 -23.25
C LEU A 422 12.35 -24.83 -22.90
N ALA A 423 11.80 -23.66 -23.23
CA ALA A 423 10.40 -23.35 -23.00
C ALA A 423 9.46 -24.35 -23.73
N SER A 424 9.82 -24.77 -24.95
CA SER A 424 9.04 -25.73 -25.73
C SER A 424 8.94 -27.11 -25.08
N LEU A 425 9.93 -27.52 -24.27
CA LEU A 425 9.86 -28.78 -23.51
C LEU A 425 8.80 -28.73 -22.41
N PHE A 426 8.49 -27.53 -21.90
CA PHE A 426 7.45 -27.34 -20.89
C PHE A 426 6.07 -27.09 -21.53
N ALA A 427 6.01 -26.54 -22.74
CA ALA A 427 4.78 -26.23 -23.43
C ALA A 427 3.87 -27.47 -23.57
N GLY A 428 2.61 -27.34 -23.16
CA GLY A 428 1.61 -28.42 -23.24
C GLY A 428 1.83 -29.62 -22.30
N ARG A 429 2.90 -29.67 -21.51
CA ARG A 429 3.28 -30.83 -20.67
C ARG A 429 2.85 -30.72 -19.21
N VAL A 430 2.26 -29.62 -18.81
CA VAL A 430 1.88 -29.33 -17.43
C VAL A 430 0.38 -28.98 -17.41
N PRO A 431 -0.33 -29.06 -16.27
CA PRO A 431 -1.43 -28.15 -15.96
C PRO A 431 -0.92 -26.69 -15.85
N LEU A 432 -0.06 -26.27 -16.79
CA LEU A 432 0.44 -24.93 -17.00
C LEU A 432 -0.75 -23.98 -17.10
N PRO A 433 -1.88 -24.28 -17.77
CA PRO A 433 -3.04 -23.38 -17.74
C PRO A 433 -3.50 -23.03 -16.30
N GLU A 434 -3.51 -23.98 -15.35
CA GLU A 434 -3.87 -23.67 -13.96
C GLU A 434 -2.81 -22.83 -13.24
N LEU A 435 -1.53 -22.97 -13.58
CA LEU A 435 -0.39 -22.22 -13.02
C LEU A 435 -0.07 -20.91 -13.75
N LEU A 436 -0.50 -20.78 -15.00
CA LEU A 436 -0.33 -19.63 -15.90
C LEU A 436 -1.51 -18.68 -15.79
N MET A 437 -2.73 -19.22 -15.61
CA MET A 437 -3.91 -18.40 -15.33
C MET A 437 -4.02 -18.02 -13.86
N SER A 438 -3.32 -18.73 -12.95
CA SER A 438 -3.28 -18.30 -11.56
C SER A 438 -2.27 -17.18 -11.39
N VAL A 439 -2.80 -15.97 -11.20
CA VAL A 439 -2.13 -14.95 -10.39
C VAL A 439 -1.76 -15.65 -9.09
N PRO A 440 -0.47 -15.89 -8.87
CA PRO A 440 0.58 -14.88 -8.98
C PRO A 440 1.89 -15.31 -9.70
N PRO A 441 2.81 -14.37 -10.00
CA PRO A 441 3.92 -14.62 -10.93
C PRO A 441 4.94 -15.66 -10.41
N TRP A 442 5.32 -16.58 -11.29
CA TRP A 442 6.36 -17.59 -11.04
C TRP A 442 7.54 -17.45 -12.03
N TRP A 443 8.65 -18.07 -11.69
CA TRP A 443 9.84 -18.17 -12.54
C TRP A 443 10.73 -19.34 -12.09
N ILE A 444 11.57 -19.82 -12.98
CA ILE A 444 12.62 -20.80 -12.70
C ILE A 444 13.97 -20.10 -12.82
N GLU A 445 14.89 -20.40 -11.92
CA GLU A 445 16.31 -20.06 -12.06
C GLU A 445 17.13 -20.96 -11.15
N GLY A 446 18.27 -21.44 -11.63
CA GLY A 446 19.11 -22.37 -10.88
C GLY A 446 18.32 -23.61 -10.47
N GLN A 447 18.45 -24.03 -9.20
CA GLN A 447 17.83 -25.25 -8.69
C GLN A 447 16.40 -25.07 -8.16
N TYR A 448 15.71 -23.98 -8.49
CA TYR A 448 14.41 -23.68 -7.87
C TYR A 448 13.37 -23.21 -8.88
N LEU A 449 12.14 -23.71 -8.70
CA LEU A 449 10.92 -23.03 -9.11
C LEU A 449 10.52 -22.07 -7.99
N LEU A 450 10.45 -20.78 -8.32
CA LEU A 450 10.04 -19.73 -7.40
C LEU A 450 8.68 -19.17 -7.80
N CYS A 451 7.89 -18.80 -6.81
CA CYS A 451 6.62 -18.11 -7.01
C CYS A 451 6.44 -17.04 -5.94
N GLU A 452 6.05 -15.85 -6.36
CA GLU A 452 5.46 -14.88 -5.44
C GLU A 452 4.01 -15.27 -5.26
N GLY A 453 3.57 -15.76 -4.10
CA GLY A 453 2.26 -16.38 -3.88
C GLY A 453 1.31 -15.60 -2.96
N PRO A 454 0.03 -16.02 -2.82
CA PRO A 454 -0.74 -15.63 -1.64
C PRO A 454 -0.08 -16.18 -0.38
N GLY A 455 -0.07 -15.36 0.68
CA GLY A 455 0.46 -15.72 1.99
C GLY A 455 -0.59 -16.24 2.98
N ASP A 456 -1.86 -16.28 2.55
CA ASP A 456 -2.99 -16.63 3.41
C ASP A 456 -2.94 -18.11 3.80
N PRO A 457 -3.03 -18.44 5.11
CA PRO A 457 -2.97 -19.81 5.60
C PRO A 457 -3.89 -20.78 4.86
N ASP A 458 -5.09 -20.34 4.51
CA ASP A 458 -6.11 -21.19 3.86
C ASP A 458 -5.73 -21.59 2.43
N THR A 459 -4.81 -20.85 1.81
CA THR A 459 -4.36 -21.08 0.43
C THR A 459 -3.03 -21.81 0.34
N ILE A 460 -2.23 -21.80 1.42
CA ILE A 460 -0.86 -22.33 1.43
C ILE A 460 -0.83 -23.78 0.94
N VAL A 461 -1.65 -24.67 1.51
CA VAL A 461 -1.60 -26.10 1.18
C VAL A 461 -1.98 -26.33 -0.29
N ALA A 462 -3.02 -25.65 -0.77
CA ALA A 462 -3.46 -25.76 -2.16
C ALA A 462 -2.38 -25.28 -3.14
N TRP A 463 -1.67 -24.19 -2.79
CA TRP A 463 -0.55 -23.67 -3.58
C TRP A 463 0.65 -24.60 -3.57
N SER A 464 1.02 -25.16 -2.42
CA SER A 464 2.06 -26.19 -2.34
C SER A 464 1.76 -27.35 -3.28
N THR A 465 0.55 -27.91 -3.24
CA THR A 465 0.14 -29.03 -4.08
C THR A 465 0.19 -28.68 -5.57
N ARG A 466 -0.22 -27.47 -5.96
CA ARG A 466 -0.14 -27.03 -7.37
C ARG A 466 1.30 -26.95 -7.86
N LEU A 467 2.17 -26.29 -7.09
CA LEU A 467 3.57 -26.10 -7.46
C LEU A 467 4.32 -27.45 -7.51
N THR A 468 4.14 -28.33 -6.53
CA THR A 468 4.81 -29.63 -6.52
C THR A 468 4.30 -30.55 -7.62
N ARG A 469 2.99 -30.53 -7.92
CA ARG A 469 2.42 -31.26 -9.06
C ARG A 469 3.01 -30.81 -10.39
N ALA A 470 3.20 -29.50 -10.56
CA ALA A 470 3.81 -28.98 -11.78
C ALA A 470 5.27 -29.41 -11.93
N VAL A 471 6.07 -29.32 -10.86
CA VAL A 471 7.44 -29.84 -10.87
C VAL A 471 7.44 -31.33 -11.21
N ARG A 472 6.54 -32.16 -10.66
CA ARG A 472 6.48 -33.59 -11.00
C ARG A 472 6.08 -33.89 -12.45
N ALA A 473 5.27 -33.02 -13.07
CA ALA A 473 4.80 -33.21 -14.43
C ALA A 473 5.84 -32.84 -15.50
N MET A 474 6.89 -32.10 -15.13
CA MET A 474 7.92 -31.66 -16.08
C MET A 474 8.77 -32.84 -16.59
N PRO A 475 9.17 -32.84 -17.88
CA PRO A 475 9.96 -33.91 -18.48
C PRO A 475 11.44 -33.79 -18.12
N TRP A 476 11.78 -34.05 -16.85
CA TRP A 476 13.13 -33.82 -16.32
C TRP A 476 14.25 -34.58 -17.05
N ASP A 477 13.94 -35.72 -17.66
CA ASP A 477 14.91 -36.48 -18.46
C ASP A 477 15.30 -35.71 -19.74
N GLU A 478 14.31 -35.19 -20.47
CA GLU A 478 14.50 -34.36 -21.67
C GLU A 478 15.21 -33.05 -21.31
N VAL A 479 14.79 -32.43 -20.21
CA VAL A 479 15.39 -31.19 -19.69
C VAL A 479 16.85 -31.40 -19.29
N ARG A 480 17.19 -32.51 -18.61
CA ARG A 480 18.57 -32.87 -18.27
C ARG A 480 19.42 -33.10 -19.50
N ALA A 481 18.91 -33.88 -20.46
CA ALA A 481 19.62 -34.15 -21.70
C ALA A 481 19.95 -32.85 -22.44
N ARG A 482 19.00 -31.89 -22.46
CA ARG A 482 19.23 -30.58 -23.07
C ARG A 482 20.22 -29.73 -22.29
N ALA A 483 20.11 -29.69 -20.96
CA ALA A 483 21.01 -28.95 -20.09
C ALA A 483 22.46 -29.46 -20.15
N ALA A 484 22.67 -30.73 -20.54
CA ALA A 484 24.00 -31.28 -20.77
C ALA A 484 24.61 -30.95 -22.14
N GLN A 485 23.82 -30.43 -23.09
CA GLN A 485 24.24 -30.11 -24.46
C GLN A 485 24.64 -28.64 -24.66
N GLY A 486 24.33 -27.77 -23.70
CA GLY A 486 24.71 -26.35 -23.69
C GLY A 486 25.66 -26.09 -22.53
#